data_AF-A0A520X2S1-F1
#
_entry.id   AF-A0A520X2S1-F1
#
_cell.length_a   1.000
_cell.length_b   1.000
_cell.length_c   1.000
_cell.angle_alpha   90.00
_cell.angle_beta   90.00
_cell.angle_gamma   90.00
#
_symmetry.space_group_name_H-M   'P 1'
#
loop_
_entity.id
_entity.type
_entity.pdbx_description
1 polymer ?
#
loop_
_entity_poly.entity_id
_entity_poly.type
_entity_poly.pdbx_seq_one_letter_code
_entity_poly.pdbx_strand_id
1 'polypeptide(L)'
;MAIGNIFSKRRESDQSGEQLGEQSVIGMSDMRRLKLLDDFETANLGWFWATDTDGKLIYLSENAAKQFGRDVSEVLGRPLSELFILDRDNE
;
A
#
# COMPACT_ATOMS: atom_id res chain seq x y z
N MET A 1 -1.95 33.46 20.65
CA MET A 1 -3.12 32.59 20.47
C MET A 1 -4.38 33.44 20.61
N ALA A 2 -5.14 33.62 19.53
CA ALA A 2 -6.45 34.27 19.55
C ALA A 2 -7.29 33.65 18.42
N ILE A 3 -8.49 33.19 18.77
CA ILE A 3 -9.47 32.57 17.87
C ILE A 3 -10.39 33.69 17.35
N GLY A 4 -10.50 33.84 16.03
CA GLY A 4 -11.41 34.79 15.39
C GLY A 4 -12.41 34.07 14.50
N ASN A 5 -13.69 34.07 14.89
CA ASN A 5 -14.82 33.69 14.05
C ASN A 5 -14.99 34.72 12.93
N ILE A 6 -14.92 34.30 11.67
CA ILE A 6 -15.10 35.14 10.49
C ILE A 6 -16.30 34.61 9.70
N PHE A 7 -17.51 34.93 10.16
CA PHE A 7 -18.72 34.80 9.33
C PHE A 7 -19.19 36.20 8.92
N SER A 8 -18.88 36.58 7.68
CA SER A 8 -19.53 37.69 6.99
C SER A 8 -20.11 37.17 5.68
N LYS A 9 -21.41 37.01 5.71
CA LYS A 9 -22.33 36.69 4.62
C LYS A 9 -22.18 37.69 3.46
N ARG A 10 -21.85 37.19 2.26
CA ARG A 10 -22.30 37.79 0.99
C ARG A 10 -22.46 36.68 -0.05
N ARG A 11 -23.71 36.41 -0.42
CA ARG A 11 -24.11 35.71 -1.64
C ARG A 11 -24.14 36.75 -2.76
N GLU A 12 -23.46 36.49 -3.87
CA GLU A 12 -24.10 36.36 -5.19
C GLU A 12 -23.08 36.07 -6.29
N SER A 13 -23.39 35.00 -7.04
CA SER A 13 -23.03 34.69 -8.42
C SER A 13 -21.62 35.02 -8.90
N ASP A 14 -20.76 34.00 -8.89
CA ASP A 14 -19.91 33.76 -10.05
C ASP A 14 -19.84 32.25 -10.33
N GLN A 15 -20.31 31.87 -11.52
CA GLN A 15 -20.23 30.51 -12.04
C GLN A 15 -18.80 30.27 -12.51
N SER A 16 -17.97 29.80 -11.60
CA SER A 16 -16.74 29.08 -11.93
C SER A 16 -16.72 27.91 -10.97
N GLY A 17 -17.22 26.76 -11.44
CA GLY A 17 -17.19 25.54 -10.66
C GLY A 17 -15.75 25.14 -10.40
N GLU A 18 -15.18 25.62 -9.31
CA GLU A 18 -14.07 24.97 -8.64
C GLU A 18 -14.57 23.58 -8.25
N GLN A 19 -14.38 22.62 -9.15
CA GLN A 19 -14.21 21.22 -8.78
C GLN A 19 -12.88 21.11 -8.01
N LEU A 20 -12.83 21.70 -6.82
CA LEU A 20 -11.97 21.24 -5.76
C LEU A 20 -12.56 19.89 -5.36
N GLY A 21 -12.17 18.85 -6.12
CA GLY A 21 -12.56 17.49 -5.85
C GLY A 21 -12.29 17.21 -4.37
N GLU A 22 -13.35 16.79 -3.69
CA GLU A 22 -13.35 16.42 -2.27
C GLU A 22 -12.14 15.51 -2.01
N GLN A 23 -11.03 16.06 -1.51
CA GLN A 23 -9.92 15.26 -1.02
C GLN A 23 -10.36 14.69 0.33
N SER A 24 -11.30 13.75 0.26
CA SER A 24 -11.75 12.96 1.39
C SER A 24 -10.56 12.15 1.90
N VAL A 25 -10.33 12.26 3.21
CA VAL A 25 -9.27 11.52 3.92
C VAL A 25 -9.38 10.03 3.59
N ILE A 26 -8.26 9.42 3.18
CA ILE A 26 -8.19 7.97 2.92
C ILE A 26 -8.21 7.24 4.26
N GLY A 27 -9.37 6.67 4.60
CA GLY A 27 -9.55 5.86 5.80
C GLY A 27 -9.09 4.40 5.63
N MET A 28 -9.00 3.65 6.73
CA MET A 28 -8.49 2.27 6.75
C MET A 28 -9.24 1.31 5.79
N SER A 29 -10.55 1.50 5.58
CA SER A 29 -11.36 0.66 4.71
C SER A 29 -11.49 1.19 3.28
N ASP A 30 -10.79 2.26 2.93
CA ASP A 30 -10.90 2.90 1.62
C ASP A 30 -10.17 2.09 0.54
N MET A 31 -10.85 1.80 -0.56
CA MET A 31 -10.30 1.07 -1.70
C MET A 31 -9.08 1.78 -2.33
N ARG A 32 -8.98 3.11 -2.18
CA ARG A 32 -7.79 3.86 -2.62
C ARG A 32 -6.52 3.41 -1.90
N ARG A 33 -6.60 2.79 -0.71
CA ARG A 33 -5.44 2.19 -0.04
C ARG A 33 -4.87 1.00 -0.80
N LEU A 34 -5.72 0.18 -1.41
CA LEU A 34 -5.26 -0.93 -2.26
C LEU A 34 -4.53 -0.39 -3.48
N LYS A 35 -5.09 0.64 -4.13
CA LYS A 35 -4.41 1.29 -5.25
C LYS A 35 -3.05 1.88 -4.86
N LEU A 36 -2.95 2.47 -3.67
CA LEU A 36 -1.68 2.98 -3.16
C LEU A 36 -0.68 1.83 -2.92
N LEU A 37 -1.12 0.67 -2.44
CA LEU A 37 -0.29 -0.52 -2.30
C LEU A 37 0.27 -0.97 -3.67
N ASP A 38 -0.57 -1.03 -4.71
CA ASP A 38 -0.13 -1.39 -6.06
C ASP A 38 0.98 -0.44 -6.58
N ASP A 39 0.84 0.86 -6.29
CA ASP A 39 1.84 1.87 -6.67
C ASP A 39 3.16 1.64 -5.92
N PHE A 40 3.12 1.25 -4.64
CA PHE A 40 4.31 0.91 -3.85
C PHE A 40 5.02 -0.35 -4.34
N GLU A 41 4.27 -1.40 -4.71
CA GLU A 41 4.85 -2.62 -5.27
C GLU A 41 5.52 -2.35 -6.62
N THR A 42 4.85 -1.57 -7.48
CA THR A 42 5.38 -1.20 -8.81
C THR A 42 6.62 -0.31 -8.70
N ALA A 43 6.72 0.52 -7.65
CA ALA A 43 7.90 1.34 -7.39
C ALA A 43 9.15 0.52 -7.02
N ASN A 44 9.02 -0.79 -6.79
CA ASN A 44 10.13 -1.70 -6.45
C ASN A 44 10.95 -1.28 -5.22
N LEU A 45 10.31 -0.60 -4.25
CA LEU A 45 10.97 -0.10 -3.04
C LEU A 45 11.13 -1.16 -1.96
N GLY A 46 10.53 -2.34 -2.12
CA GLY A 46 10.60 -3.45 -1.18
C GLY A 46 9.88 -4.68 -1.69
N TRP A 47 10.01 -5.77 -0.95
CA TRP A 47 9.31 -7.03 -1.21
C TRP A 47 8.19 -7.20 -0.21
N PHE A 48 6.99 -7.49 -0.70
CA PHE A 48 5.81 -7.65 0.14
C PHE A 48 5.38 -9.11 0.12
N TRP A 49 5.01 -9.60 1.30
CA TRP A 49 4.48 -10.95 1.45
C TRP A 49 3.47 -10.99 2.61
N ALA A 50 2.63 -12.01 2.59
CA ALA A 50 1.81 -12.39 3.74
C ALA A 50 1.83 -13.90 3.89
N THR A 51 1.67 -14.36 5.13
CA THR A 51 1.55 -15.79 5.47
C THR A 51 0.21 -16.09 6.11
N ASP A 52 -0.23 -17.34 6.02
CA ASP A 52 -1.28 -17.88 6.88
C ASP A 52 -0.78 -18.11 8.32
N THR A 53 -1.63 -18.72 9.15
CA THR A 53 -1.33 -19.05 10.55
C THR A 53 -0.25 -20.13 10.71
N ASP A 54 -0.02 -20.94 9.69
CA ASP A 54 1.01 -21.99 9.67
C ASP A 54 2.34 -21.46 9.10
N GLY A 55 2.41 -20.17 8.74
CA GLY A 55 3.59 -19.54 8.16
C GLY A 55 3.80 -19.85 6.68
N LYS A 56 2.78 -20.36 5.98
CA LYS A 56 2.83 -20.59 4.53
C LYS A 56 2.48 -19.32 3.78
N LEU A 57 3.19 -19.04 2.70
CA LEU A 57 2.94 -17.88 1.85
C LEU A 57 1.54 -17.92 1.23
N ILE A 58 0.76 -16.88 1.48
CA ILE A 58 -0.56 -16.67 0.85
C ILE A 58 -0.57 -15.44 -0.07
N TYR A 59 0.50 -14.65 -0.03
CA TYR A 59 0.71 -13.50 -0.89
C TYR A 59 2.20 -13.27 -1.09
N LEU A 60 2.59 -12.93 -2.31
CA LEU A 60 3.94 -12.47 -2.65
C LEU A 60 3.82 -11.47 -3.80
N SER A 61 4.39 -10.29 -3.63
CA SER A 61 4.40 -9.27 -4.69
C SER A 61 5.20 -9.74 -5.91
N GLU A 62 4.80 -9.32 -7.11
CA GLU A 62 5.46 -9.78 -8.35
C GLU A 62 6.95 -9.43 -8.40
N ASN A 63 7.32 -8.26 -7.88
CA ASN A 63 8.71 -7.83 -7.87
C ASN A 63 9.60 -8.70 -6.96
N ALA A 64 9.04 -9.25 -5.88
CA ALA A 64 9.72 -10.20 -5.02
C ALA A 64 9.89 -11.54 -5.73
N ALA A 65 8.85 -12.05 -6.39
CA ALA A 65 8.89 -13.30 -7.15
C ALA A 65 9.97 -13.29 -8.24
N LYS A 66 10.10 -12.17 -8.96
CA LYS A 66 11.17 -11.97 -9.97
C LYS A 66 12.58 -12.14 -9.38
N GLN A 67 12.79 -11.76 -8.12
CA GLN A 67 14.10 -11.89 -7.47
C GLN A 67 14.45 -13.31 -7.06
N PHE A 68 13.44 -14.17 -6.85
CA PHE A 68 13.66 -15.60 -6.61
C PHE A 68 13.81 -16.42 -7.89
N GLY A 69 13.61 -15.81 -9.07
CA GLY A 69 13.66 -16.51 -10.36
C GLY A 69 12.58 -17.60 -10.51
N ARG A 70 11.50 -17.49 -9.73
CA ARG A 70 10.38 -18.46 -9.69
C ARG A 70 9.07 -17.75 -10.01
N ASP A 71 8.14 -18.50 -10.57
CA ASP A 71 6.76 -18.02 -10.70
C ASP A 71 6.09 -17.97 -9.31
N VAL A 72 5.26 -16.95 -9.06
CA VAL A 72 4.52 -16.79 -7.79
C VAL A 72 3.75 -18.07 -7.43
N SER A 73 3.13 -18.73 -8.41
CA SER A 73 2.34 -19.94 -8.21
C SER A 73 3.16 -21.12 -7.68
N GLU A 74 4.48 -21.13 -7.93
CA GLU A 74 5.36 -22.19 -7.42
C GLU A 74 5.71 -21.99 -5.95
N VAL A 75 5.58 -20.77 -5.43
CA VAL A 75 6.02 -20.35 -4.09
C VAL A 75 4.87 -20.20 -3.10
N LEU A 76 3.67 -19.88 -3.58
CA LEU A 76 2.47 -19.85 -2.74
C LEU A 76 2.21 -21.22 -2.11
N GLY A 77 1.75 -21.21 -0.86
CA GLY A 77 1.50 -22.39 -0.05
C GLY A 77 2.75 -23.01 0.59
N ARG A 78 3.95 -22.52 0.28
CA ARG A 78 5.20 -23.00 0.91
C ARG A 78 5.52 -22.20 2.18
N PRO A 79 6.21 -22.81 3.17
CA PRO A 79 6.74 -22.10 4.33
C PRO A 79 7.64 -20.93 3.91
N LEU A 80 7.43 -19.76 4.53
CA LEU A 80 8.26 -18.56 4.27
C LEU A 80 9.76 -18.83 4.46
N SER A 81 10.12 -19.68 5.41
CA SER A 81 11.50 -20.05 5.70
C SER A 81 12.24 -20.71 4.53
N GLU A 82 11.53 -21.28 3.56
CA GLU A 82 12.16 -21.85 2.35
C GLU A 82 12.69 -20.77 1.40
N LEU A 83 12.21 -19.52 1.53
CA LEU A 83 12.67 -18.40 0.70
C LEU A 83 13.97 -17.77 1.18
N PHE A 84 14.32 -17.92 2.46
CA PHE A 84 15.46 -17.25 3.06
C PHE A 84 16.47 -18.26 3.58
N ILE A 85 17.68 -18.17 3.06
CA ILE A 85 18.83 -18.79 3.70
C ILE A 85 19.26 -17.82 4.79
N LEU A 86 19.09 -18.20 6.05
CA LEU A 86 19.78 -17.51 7.13
C LEU A 86 21.27 -17.75 6.90
N ASP A 87 22.03 -16.71 6.58
CA ASP A 87 23.48 -16.77 6.68
C ASP A 87 23.80 -17.22 8.10
N ARG A 88 24.21 -18.48 8.22
CA ARG A 88 24.70 -19.02 9.49
C ARG A 88 26.11 -18.48 9.65
N ASP A 89 26.24 -17.54 10.58
CA ASP A 89 27.46 -17.07 11.23
C ASP A 89 28.69 -17.01 10.31
N ASN A 90 28.96 -15.81 9.76
CA ASN A 90 30.33 -15.44 9.44
C ASN A 90 31.11 -15.42 10.78
N GLU A 91 31.97 -16.43 10.98
CA GLU A 91 32.97 -16.47 12.05
C GLU A 91 33.88 -15.23 12.04
#